data_AF-A0A7S4FYT3-F1
#
_entry.id   AF-A0A7S4FYT3-F1
#
_cell.length_a   1.000
_cell.length_b   1.000
_cell.length_c   1.000
_cell.angle_alpha   90.00
_cell.angle_beta   90.00
_cell.angle_gamma   90.00
#
_symmetry.space_group_name_H-M   'P 1'
#
loop_
_entity.id
_entity.type
_entity.pdbx_description
1 polymer ?
#
loop_
_entity_poly.entity_id
_entity_poly.type
_entity_poly.pdbx_seq_one_letter_code
_entity_poly.pdbx_strand_id
1 'polypeptide(L)'
;AECLFFFASCLKSSRCTMERVRNRPKHEIHHTIMSLSEVRQVQHMADSGKNGRARWEKEEREALKEKSDARVRNWPNTIEALRLKKEVGRKERLDREEEIRAAQDVQEADYQASQREAAIERANLILYEQDDRIKTFNHKMFLSHVLEEREKQLELLALKKEREKQKEEAWDHKLKEQLHQAKVEEDRQKAARIAKARQVQKEQKEQLEGEERKLMQRQKEAKEEGLAIRHAAEKAILEEYEEDRNRKQQAKHLAHEYADANQELKKFKIEQQERDKAEDEKIEKFAKLKESQMLERRRRAEEKFSKDMDRRQQMIEKQAEYLATLRDKHEERLKRQMDQVAAEKENREIEDKERAEKQWQDIVNSRNRQLAMKQRKKEIETAEQAAFRNQWSQAAEQLLVEEMEDRHSKREKNKRLLAFQKMQMREKEAKSKAEKEQERMEGEMMRKAMHEEEEMFSKYVSTVMSEYAAKGRNLGTMRNVRRRGDIA
;
A
#
# COMPACT_ATOMS: atom_id res chain seq x y z
N ALA A 1 29.05 40.80 -55.30
CA ALA A 1 29.45 39.38 -55.33
C ALA A 1 28.65 38.71 -56.44
N GLU A 2 29.16 38.62 -57.68
CA GLU A 2 30.26 37.74 -58.13
C GLU A 2 29.77 36.28 -58.28
N CYS A 3 30.01 35.54 -59.37
CA CYS A 3 30.75 35.85 -60.61
C CYS A 3 30.19 35.08 -61.82
N LEU A 4 30.14 35.77 -62.96
CA LEU A 4 30.63 35.39 -64.30
C LEU A 4 31.00 33.91 -64.58
N PHE A 5 30.59 33.39 -65.75
CA PHE A 5 31.53 33.09 -66.86
C PHE A 5 30.83 33.02 -68.23
N PHE A 6 31.63 33.09 -69.31
CA PHE A 6 31.24 33.41 -70.69
C PHE A 6 31.73 32.33 -71.70
N PHE A 7 31.51 32.55 -73.00
CA PHE A 7 31.90 31.81 -74.24
C PHE A 7 30.76 31.01 -74.92
N ALA A 8 30.41 31.07 -76.22
CA ALA A 8 30.75 31.85 -77.44
C ALA A 8 31.15 30.99 -78.66
N SER A 9 30.69 31.41 -79.85
CA SER A 9 31.26 31.18 -81.21
C SER A 9 31.07 29.84 -81.96
N CYS A 10 30.25 29.86 -83.02
CA CYS A 10 30.62 29.75 -84.47
C CYS A 10 29.38 29.39 -85.32
N LEU A 11 28.86 30.11 -86.33
CA LEU A 11 29.38 30.76 -87.57
C LEU A 11 29.78 29.82 -88.72
N LYS A 12 29.31 30.15 -89.95
CA LYS A 12 29.65 29.58 -91.29
C LYS A 12 29.02 28.19 -91.57
N SER A 13 28.79 27.69 -92.80
CA SER A 13 28.91 28.16 -94.21
C SER A 13 28.23 27.10 -95.14
N SER A 14 27.78 27.31 -96.38
CA SER A 14 27.43 28.45 -97.26
C SER A 14 26.98 27.89 -98.64
N ARG A 15 26.49 28.75 -99.57
CA ARG A 15 26.22 28.49 -101.02
C ARG A 15 24.90 27.74 -101.33
N CYS A 16 24.07 28.08 -102.32
CA CYS A 16 24.15 28.89 -103.56
C CYS A 16 24.82 28.22 -104.78
N THR A 17 23.97 27.65 -105.65
CA THR A 17 24.11 27.40 -107.10
C THR A 17 22.67 27.41 -107.64
N MET A 18 22.14 28.37 -108.42
CA MET A 18 22.56 28.95 -109.71
C MET A 18 22.72 27.93 -110.85
N GLU A 19 21.86 28.12 -111.88
CA GLU A 19 21.98 27.70 -113.29
C GLU A 19 21.97 26.20 -113.62
N ARG A 20 21.18 25.71 -114.59
CA ARG A 20 21.21 26.18 -115.99
C ARG A 20 19.90 26.03 -116.76
N VAL A 21 19.68 27.04 -117.61
CA VAL A 21 18.85 27.00 -118.83
C VAL A 21 19.52 26.09 -119.88
N ARG A 22 18.73 25.28 -120.62
CA ARG A 22 18.74 25.26 -122.11
C ARG A 22 17.76 24.27 -122.76
N ASN A 23 17.29 24.72 -123.92
CA ASN A 23 16.76 23.98 -125.08
C ASN A 23 15.43 23.21 -124.95
N ARG A 24 14.39 23.82 -125.54
CA ARG A 24 13.25 23.09 -126.12
C ARG A 24 13.71 22.27 -127.34
N PRO A 25 13.35 20.98 -127.45
CA PRO A 25 13.21 20.31 -128.75
C PRO A 25 11.95 20.83 -129.47
N LYS A 26 11.90 20.66 -130.79
CA LYS A 26 10.71 20.94 -131.61
C LYS A 26 9.71 19.78 -131.50
N HIS A 27 8.46 20.02 -131.89
CA HIS A 27 7.34 19.09 -131.70
C HIS A 27 7.56 17.70 -132.30
N GLU A 28 7.62 16.70 -131.44
CA GLU A 28 7.14 15.34 -131.72
C GLU A 28 5.81 15.17 -130.99
N ILE A 29 4.81 14.58 -131.66
CA ILE A 29 3.48 14.33 -131.08
C ILE A 29 3.57 13.07 -130.21
N HIS A 30 4.17 13.19 -129.03
CA HIS A 30 4.16 12.14 -128.03
C HIS A 30 2.75 11.92 -127.51
N HIS A 31 2.26 10.69 -127.68
CA HIS A 31 1.02 10.21 -127.09
C HIS A 31 1.30 9.91 -125.61
N THR A 32 1.07 10.90 -124.74
CA THR A 32 1.34 10.80 -123.30
C THR A 32 0.39 9.81 -122.64
N ILE A 33 0.91 8.67 -122.20
CA ILE A 33 0.18 7.71 -121.37
C ILE A 33 0.18 8.24 -119.93
N MET A 34 -0.91 8.91 -119.53
CA MET A 34 -1.13 9.36 -118.15
C MET A 34 -1.76 8.26 -117.29
N SER A 35 -1.41 8.20 -115.99
CA SER A 35 -2.05 7.27 -115.07
C SER A 35 -3.53 7.65 -114.80
N LEU A 36 -4.36 6.66 -114.45
CA LEU A 36 -5.79 6.89 -114.18
C LEU A 36 -6.04 7.89 -113.02
N SER A 37 -5.12 7.98 -112.06
CA SER A 37 -5.09 8.99 -111.01
C SER A 37 -4.78 10.39 -111.54
N GLU A 38 -3.79 10.52 -112.43
CA GLU A 38 -3.41 11.82 -113.02
C GLU A 38 -4.45 12.31 -114.04
N VAL A 39 -5.07 11.40 -114.82
CA VAL A 39 -6.20 11.74 -115.69
C VAL A 39 -7.36 12.28 -114.86
N ARG A 40 -7.71 11.62 -113.75
CA ARG A 40 -8.74 12.14 -112.82
C ARG A 40 -8.32 13.45 -112.18
N GLN A 41 -7.05 13.61 -111.79
CA GLN A 41 -6.54 14.86 -111.22
C GLN A 41 -6.61 16.01 -112.23
N VAL A 42 -6.23 15.78 -113.49
CA VAL A 42 -6.30 16.79 -114.58
C VAL A 42 -7.74 17.09 -114.98
N GLN A 43 -8.64 16.09 -115.03
CA GLN A 43 -10.08 16.30 -115.22
C GLN A 43 -10.68 17.13 -114.08
N HIS A 44 -10.38 16.79 -112.82
CA HIS A 44 -10.86 17.55 -111.66
C HIS A 44 -10.26 18.97 -111.60
N MET A 45 -9.03 19.16 -112.09
CA MET A 45 -8.40 20.48 -112.27
C MET A 45 -8.98 21.30 -113.43
N ALA A 46 -9.61 20.65 -114.42
CA ALA A 46 -10.30 21.32 -115.52
C ALA A 46 -11.74 21.71 -115.15
N ASP A 47 -12.48 20.82 -114.50
CA ASP A 47 -13.88 21.05 -114.09
C ASP A 47 -14.00 21.94 -112.83
N SER A 48 -12.97 21.99 -111.98
CA SER A 48 -12.96 22.81 -110.76
C SER A 48 -12.20 24.11 -110.95
N GLY A 49 -12.93 25.20 -111.21
CA GLY A 49 -12.35 26.56 -111.21
C GLY A 49 -11.66 26.93 -109.88
N LYS A 50 -10.89 28.03 -109.88
CA LYS A 50 -9.94 28.47 -108.82
C LYS A 50 -10.40 28.28 -107.36
N ASN A 51 -11.70 28.35 -107.08
CA ASN A 51 -12.29 28.20 -105.74
C ASN A 51 -12.21 26.76 -105.18
N GLY A 52 -12.23 25.72 -106.02
CA GLY A 52 -12.12 24.33 -105.55
C GLY A 52 -10.78 24.03 -104.90
N ARG A 53 -9.70 24.59 -105.47
CA ARG A 53 -8.32 24.46 -104.97
C ARG A 53 -8.15 25.04 -103.57
N ALA A 54 -8.65 26.26 -103.33
CA ALA A 54 -8.51 26.94 -102.03
C ALA A 54 -9.26 26.20 -100.89
N ARG A 55 -10.34 25.49 -101.21
CA ARG A 55 -11.08 24.66 -100.25
C ARG A 55 -10.30 23.40 -99.88
N TRP A 56 -9.77 22.69 -100.87
CA TRP A 56 -8.95 21.50 -100.67
C TRP A 56 -7.65 21.83 -99.89
N GLU A 57 -6.97 22.94 -100.22
CA GLU A 57 -5.79 23.41 -99.47
C GLU A 57 -6.11 23.78 -98.01
N LYS A 58 -7.36 24.19 -97.70
CA LYS A 58 -7.81 24.46 -96.33
C LYS A 58 -8.12 23.17 -95.57
N GLU A 59 -8.83 22.23 -96.20
CA GLU A 59 -9.16 20.92 -95.63
C GLU A 59 -7.89 20.08 -95.39
N GLU A 60 -6.92 20.12 -96.33
CA GLU A 60 -5.60 19.49 -96.13
C GLU A 60 -4.80 20.17 -95.01
N ARG A 61 -4.82 21.50 -94.91
CA ARG A 61 -4.18 22.24 -93.80
C ARG A 61 -4.81 21.90 -92.45
N GLU A 62 -6.13 21.76 -92.37
CA GLU A 62 -6.85 21.35 -91.16
C GLU A 62 -6.50 19.91 -90.78
N ALA A 63 -6.50 18.96 -91.73
CA ALA A 63 -6.07 17.58 -91.50
C ALA A 63 -4.58 17.46 -91.11
N LEU A 64 -3.69 18.30 -91.68
CA LEU A 64 -2.28 18.37 -91.29
C LEU A 64 -2.10 19.02 -89.91
N LYS A 65 -2.92 20.01 -89.56
CA LYS A 65 -2.96 20.60 -88.22
C LYS A 65 -3.41 19.57 -87.19
N GLU A 66 -4.48 18.82 -87.43
CA GLU A 66 -4.92 17.73 -86.54
C GLU A 66 -3.83 16.67 -86.35
N LYS A 67 -3.15 16.26 -87.42
CA LYS A 67 -1.98 15.36 -87.36
C LYS A 67 -0.79 15.99 -86.63
N SER A 68 -0.69 17.32 -86.58
CA SER A 68 0.33 18.04 -85.80
C SER A 68 -0.05 18.10 -84.32
N ASP A 69 -1.27 18.53 -84.01
CA ASP A 69 -1.80 18.66 -82.65
C ASP A 69 -1.85 17.28 -81.95
N ALA A 70 -2.21 16.21 -82.68
CA ALA A 70 -2.15 14.83 -82.20
C ALA A 70 -0.71 14.37 -81.87
N ARG A 71 0.31 14.83 -82.63
CA ARG A 71 1.72 14.57 -82.31
C ARG A 71 2.18 15.40 -81.11
N VAL A 72 1.81 16.68 -81.03
CA VAL A 72 2.16 17.59 -79.93
C VAL A 72 1.55 17.13 -78.59
N ARG A 73 0.33 16.57 -78.58
CA ARG A 73 -0.26 15.93 -77.39
C ARG A 73 0.61 14.81 -76.81
N ASN A 74 1.32 14.08 -77.67
CA ASN A 74 2.21 12.98 -77.28
C ASN A 74 3.65 13.44 -76.97
N TRP A 75 3.96 14.74 -77.02
CA TRP A 75 5.28 15.25 -76.69
C TRP A 75 5.41 15.48 -75.17
N PRO A 76 6.30 14.74 -74.48
CA PRO A 76 6.41 14.81 -73.01
C PRO A 76 7.01 16.13 -72.50
N ASN A 77 7.55 16.97 -73.39
CA ASN A 77 8.31 18.18 -73.08
C ASN A 77 7.55 19.48 -73.42
N THR A 78 6.23 19.41 -73.68
CA THR A 78 5.42 20.64 -73.79
C THR A 78 5.25 21.31 -72.42
N ILE A 79 5.05 22.63 -72.39
CA ILE A 79 4.85 23.37 -71.12
C ILE A 79 3.63 22.81 -70.35
N GLU A 80 2.59 22.40 -71.08
CA GLU A 80 1.39 21.78 -70.50
C GLU A 80 1.67 20.38 -69.95
N ALA A 81 2.40 19.52 -70.67
CA ALA A 81 2.80 18.20 -70.16
C ALA A 81 3.71 18.32 -68.92
N LEU A 82 4.62 19.29 -68.89
CA LEU A 82 5.48 19.55 -67.73
C LEU A 82 4.70 20.07 -66.52
N ARG A 83 3.68 20.93 -66.73
CA ARG A 83 2.75 21.36 -65.67
C ARG A 83 1.93 20.19 -65.15
N LEU A 84 1.33 19.40 -66.04
CA LEU A 84 0.56 18.21 -65.67
C LEU A 84 1.42 17.22 -64.88
N LYS A 85 2.64 16.94 -65.33
CA LYS A 85 3.59 16.07 -64.62
C LYS A 85 3.96 16.61 -63.23
N LYS A 86 4.07 17.93 -63.06
CA LYS A 86 4.33 18.56 -61.76
C LYS A 86 3.13 18.46 -60.81
N GLU A 87 1.91 18.69 -61.29
CA GLU A 87 0.70 18.55 -60.46
C GLU A 87 0.41 17.08 -60.14
N VAL A 88 0.58 16.15 -61.09
CA VAL A 88 0.50 14.70 -60.83
C VAL A 88 1.56 14.28 -59.81
N GLY A 89 2.82 14.68 -59.96
CA GLY A 89 3.87 14.35 -59.00
C GLY A 89 3.69 15.01 -57.62
N ARG A 90 3.03 16.17 -57.55
CA ARG A 90 2.58 16.77 -56.28
C ARG A 90 1.46 15.94 -55.66
N LYS A 91 0.47 15.54 -56.47
CA LYS A 91 -0.66 14.73 -56.02
C LYS A 91 -0.17 13.38 -55.50
N GLU A 92 0.62 12.64 -56.27
CA GLU A 92 1.25 11.37 -55.85
C GLU A 92 2.03 11.50 -54.54
N ARG A 93 2.66 12.65 -54.26
CA ARG A 93 3.35 12.87 -52.99
C ARG A 93 2.36 13.09 -51.84
N LEU A 94 1.31 13.87 -52.04
CA LEU A 94 0.25 14.06 -51.06
C LEU A 94 -0.51 12.76 -50.78
N ASP A 95 -0.88 12.02 -51.82
CA ASP A 95 -1.54 10.71 -51.75
C ASP A 95 -0.67 9.74 -50.91
N ARG A 96 0.66 9.67 -51.15
CA ARG A 96 1.60 8.88 -50.32
C ARG A 96 1.75 9.40 -48.88
N GLU A 97 1.75 10.71 -48.67
CA GLU A 97 1.81 11.31 -47.32
C GLU A 97 0.51 10.98 -46.53
N GLU A 98 -0.63 10.91 -47.20
CA GLU A 98 -1.93 10.52 -46.64
C GLU A 98 -2.00 9.00 -46.37
N GLU A 99 -1.52 8.15 -47.28
CA GLU A 99 -1.36 6.70 -47.06
C GLU A 99 -0.50 6.39 -45.83
N ILE A 100 0.62 7.12 -45.63
CA ILE A 100 1.48 6.96 -44.45
C ILE A 100 0.75 7.36 -43.17
N ARG A 101 -0.01 8.47 -43.18
CA ARG A 101 -0.80 8.91 -42.02
C ARG A 101 -1.91 7.91 -41.69
N ALA A 102 -2.66 7.45 -42.68
CA ALA A 102 -3.70 6.44 -42.50
C ALA A 102 -3.13 5.13 -41.91
N ALA A 103 -1.95 4.71 -42.36
CA ALA A 103 -1.25 3.56 -41.78
C ALA A 103 -0.80 3.80 -40.32
N GLN A 104 -0.36 5.02 -39.98
CA GLN A 104 -0.03 5.41 -38.60
C GLN A 104 -1.27 5.47 -37.71
N ASP A 105 -2.37 6.03 -38.19
CA ASP A 105 -3.64 6.12 -37.45
C ASP A 105 -4.20 4.72 -37.14
N VAL A 106 -4.09 3.77 -38.07
CA VAL A 106 -4.44 2.35 -37.83
C VAL A 106 -3.52 1.73 -36.76
N GLN A 107 -2.20 1.90 -36.86
CA GLN A 107 -1.26 1.35 -35.87
C GLN A 107 -1.46 1.93 -34.47
N GLU A 108 -1.73 3.23 -34.37
CA GLU A 108 -2.02 3.90 -33.09
C GLU A 108 -3.38 3.47 -32.54
N ALA A 109 -4.40 3.28 -33.40
CA ALA A 109 -5.70 2.74 -32.98
C ALA A 109 -5.57 1.31 -32.45
N ASP A 110 -4.82 0.43 -33.13
CA ASP A 110 -4.54 -0.94 -32.68
C ASP A 110 -3.78 -0.96 -31.34
N TYR A 111 -2.77 -0.08 -31.20
CA TYR A 111 -2.02 0.07 -29.95
C TYR A 111 -2.89 0.57 -28.79
N GLN A 112 -3.73 1.59 -29.02
CA GLN A 112 -4.68 2.09 -28.03
C GLN A 112 -5.76 1.06 -27.68
N ALA A 113 -6.23 0.28 -28.65
CA ALA A 113 -7.16 -0.82 -28.42
C ALA A 113 -6.52 -1.89 -27.52
N SER A 114 -5.28 -2.30 -27.80
CA SER A 114 -4.53 -3.26 -26.97
C SER A 114 -4.23 -2.73 -25.57
N GLN A 115 -3.86 -1.46 -25.41
CA GLN A 115 -3.69 -0.81 -24.09
C GLN A 115 -5.01 -0.78 -23.30
N ARG A 116 -6.12 -0.49 -23.98
CA ARG A 116 -7.47 -0.50 -23.38
C ARG A 116 -7.90 -1.90 -22.98
N GLU A 117 -7.63 -2.90 -23.81
CA GLU A 117 -7.88 -4.32 -23.52
C GLU A 117 -7.09 -4.77 -22.29
N ALA A 118 -5.77 -4.56 -22.26
CA ALA A 118 -4.93 -4.89 -21.12
C ALA A 118 -5.32 -4.15 -19.82
N ALA A 119 -5.83 -2.91 -19.92
CA ALA A 119 -6.37 -2.17 -18.79
C ALA A 119 -7.69 -2.77 -18.27
N ILE A 120 -8.59 -3.20 -19.18
CA ILE A 120 -9.84 -3.89 -18.84
C ILE A 120 -9.56 -5.27 -18.23
N GLU A 121 -8.66 -6.06 -18.81
CA GLU A 121 -8.23 -7.35 -18.27
C GLU A 121 -7.66 -7.20 -16.86
N ARG A 122 -6.78 -6.22 -16.63
CA ARG A 122 -6.24 -5.93 -15.30
C ARG A 122 -7.32 -5.51 -14.31
N ALA A 123 -8.28 -4.68 -14.74
CA ALA A 123 -9.40 -4.29 -13.88
C ALA A 123 -10.29 -5.50 -13.52
N ASN A 124 -10.60 -6.35 -14.49
CA ASN A 124 -11.36 -7.58 -14.29
C ASN A 124 -10.64 -8.55 -13.34
N LEU A 125 -9.31 -8.71 -13.46
CA LEU A 125 -8.51 -9.51 -12.55
C LEU A 125 -8.57 -8.95 -11.11
N ILE A 126 -8.42 -7.63 -10.94
CA ILE A 126 -8.51 -6.98 -9.61
C ILE A 126 -9.91 -7.16 -9.00
N LEU A 127 -10.98 -7.02 -9.80
CA LEU A 127 -12.35 -7.24 -9.34
C LEU A 127 -12.58 -8.71 -8.92
N TYR A 128 -12.02 -9.65 -9.68
CA TYR A 128 -12.08 -11.08 -9.38
C TYR A 128 -11.29 -11.43 -8.09
N GLU A 129 -10.09 -10.89 -7.91
CA GLU A 129 -9.32 -11.00 -6.65
C GLU A 129 -10.03 -10.31 -5.47
N GLN A 130 -10.90 -9.34 -5.74
CA GLN A 130 -11.72 -8.67 -4.74
C GLN A 130 -13.02 -9.42 -4.35
N ASP A 131 -13.37 -10.54 -4.99
CA ASP A 131 -14.45 -11.42 -4.51
C ASP A 131 -14.03 -12.10 -3.19
N ASP A 132 -14.88 -12.03 -2.16
CA ASP A 132 -14.64 -12.61 -0.85
C ASP A 132 -14.52 -14.15 -0.88
N ARG A 133 -15.15 -14.83 -1.86
CA ARG A 133 -14.96 -16.27 -2.12
C ARG A 133 -13.50 -16.56 -2.48
N ILE A 134 -12.91 -15.72 -3.32
CA ILE A 134 -11.55 -15.85 -3.84
C ILE A 134 -10.53 -15.42 -2.78
N LYS A 135 -10.77 -14.34 -2.04
CA LYS A 135 -9.95 -13.99 -0.85
C LYS A 135 -9.92 -15.12 0.17
N THR A 136 -11.08 -15.75 0.44
CA THR A 136 -11.19 -16.87 1.38
C THR A 136 -10.39 -18.09 0.91
N PHE A 137 -10.50 -18.44 -0.37
CA PHE A 137 -9.70 -19.50 -0.99
C PHE A 137 -8.19 -19.19 -0.94
N ASN A 138 -7.78 -18.01 -1.38
CA ASN A 138 -6.39 -17.54 -1.39
C ASN A 138 -5.79 -17.51 0.02
N HIS A 139 -6.57 -17.11 1.03
CA HIS A 139 -6.15 -17.18 2.44
C HIS A 139 -5.93 -18.63 2.92
N LYS A 140 -6.74 -19.60 2.49
CA LYS A 140 -6.50 -21.03 2.84
C LYS A 140 -5.36 -21.65 2.03
N MET A 141 -5.11 -21.21 0.81
CA MET A 141 -3.90 -21.54 0.05
C MET A 141 -2.65 -21.01 0.78
N PHE A 142 -2.65 -19.73 1.16
CA PHE A 142 -1.56 -19.12 1.93
C PHE A 142 -1.33 -19.84 3.27
N LEU A 143 -2.39 -20.21 3.99
CA LEU A 143 -2.26 -21.02 5.20
C LEU A 143 -1.58 -22.38 4.95
N SER A 144 -1.78 -22.99 3.78
CA SER A 144 -1.05 -24.22 3.41
C SER A 144 0.45 -23.97 3.26
N HIS A 145 0.85 -22.88 2.60
CA HIS A 145 2.27 -22.49 2.51
C HIS A 145 2.89 -22.31 3.91
N VAL A 146 2.20 -21.60 4.81
CA VAL A 146 2.69 -21.35 6.18
C VAL A 146 2.88 -22.65 6.97
N LEU A 147 1.99 -23.64 6.78
CA LEU A 147 2.13 -24.96 7.40
C LEU A 147 3.33 -25.75 6.81
N GLU A 148 3.51 -25.76 5.49
CA GLU A 148 4.66 -26.39 4.82
C GLU A 148 6.00 -25.73 5.21
N GLU A 149 6.03 -24.40 5.34
CA GLU A 149 7.20 -23.69 5.86
C GLU A 149 7.47 -24.02 7.32
N ARG A 150 6.41 -24.20 8.13
CA ARG A 150 6.55 -24.60 9.53
C ARG A 150 7.11 -26.01 9.68
N GLU A 151 6.69 -26.95 8.85
CA GLU A 151 7.25 -28.31 8.81
C GLU A 151 8.76 -28.26 8.49
N LYS A 152 9.16 -27.52 7.46
CA LYS A 152 10.59 -27.31 7.11
C LYS A 152 11.39 -26.63 8.23
N GLN A 153 10.80 -25.67 8.94
CA GLN A 153 11.44 -25.06 10.11
C GLN A 153 11.69 -26.08 11.24
N LEU A 154 10.77 -27.02 11.45
CA LEU A 154 10.92 -28.08 12.45
C LEU A 154 11.99 -29.09 12.04
N GLU A 155 12.05 -29.48 10.77
CA GLU A 155 13.14 -30.30 10.21
C GLU A 155 14.51 -29.63 10.40
N LEU A 156 14.62 -28.35 10.04
CA LEU A 156 15.85 -27.56 10.22
C LEU A 156 16.24 -27.42 11.70
N LEU A 157 15.27 -27.32 12.61
CA LEU A 157 15.51 -27.29 14.05
C LEU A 157 16.03 -28.64 14.57
N ALA A 158 15.45 -29.75 14.11
CA ALA A 158 15.92 -31.10 14.44
C ALA A 158 17.36 -31.32 13.95
N LEU A 159 17.67 -30.94 12.71
CA LEU A 159 19.03 -30.99 12.14
C LEU A 159 20.03 -30.08 12.87
N LYS A 160 19.59 -28.94 13.40
CA LYS A 160 20.44 -28.09 14.26
C LYS A 160 20.75 -28.77 15.59
N LYS A 161 19.72 -29.30 16.26
CA LYS A 161 19.85 -30.00 17.55
C LYS A 161 20.76 -31.21 17.45
N GLU A 162 20.64 -32.01 16.40
CA GLU A 162 21.51 -33.17 16.17
C GLU A 162 22.98 -32.74 15.94
N ARG A 163 23.21 -31.66 15.17
CA ARG A 163 24.55 -31.09 14.99
C ARG A 163 25.14 -30.50 16.28
N GLU A 164 24.30 -29.93 17.15
CA GLU A 164 24.72 -29.43 18.46
C GLU A 164 25.11 -30.58 19.38
N LYS A 165 24.29 -31.63 19.47
CA LYS A 165 24.62 -32.87 20.20
C LYS A 165 25.94 -33.49 19.74
N GLN A 166 26.19 -33.57 18.44
CA GLN A 166 27.47 -34.07 17.90
C GLN A 166 28.68 -33.20 18.30
N LYS A 167 28.49 -31.87 18.44
CA LYS A 167 29.54 -30.97 18.96
C LYS A 167 29.78 -31.17 20.45
N GLU A 168 28.71 -31.35 21.24
CA GLU A 168 28.80 -31.66 22.66
C GLU A 168 29.51 -32.99 22.90
N GLU A 169 29.15 -34.05 22.17
CA GLU A 169 29.81 -35.36 22.22
C GLU A 169 31.31 -35.29 21.86
N ALA A 170 31.66 -34.51 20.84
CA ALA A 170 33.06 -34.28 20.46
C ALA A 170 33.84 -33.46 21.50
N TRP A 171 33.19 -32.48 22.14
CA TRP A 171 33.78 -31.68 23.22
C TRP A 171 34.00 -32.55 24.48
N ASP A 172 33.01 -33.34 24.87
CA ASP A 172 33.08 -34.29 25.97
C ASP A 172 34.20 -35.33 25.76
N HIS A 173 34.37 -35.84 24.55
CA HIS A 173 35.48 -36.73 24.22
C HIS A 173 36.82 -36.04 24.47
N LYS A 174 37.00 -34.82 23.93
CA LYS A 174 38.23 -34.03 24.12
C LYS A 174 38.51 -33.71 25.59
N LEU A 175 37.48 -33.38 26.36
CA LEU A 175 37.59 -33.10 27.79
C LEU A 175 37.99 -34.35 28.59
N LYS A 176 37.39 -35.52 28.28
CA LYS A 176 37.77 -36.81 28.88
C LYS A 176 39.23 -37.16 28.58
N GLU A 177 39.68 -36.92 27.35
CA GLU A 177 41.07 -37.16 26.94
C GLU A 177 42.05 -36.23 27.67
N GLN A 178 41.73 -34.93 27.79
CA GLN A 178 42.51 -33.97 28.58
C GLN A 178 42.58 -34.35 30.07
N LEU A 179 41.47 -34.75 30.68
CA LEU A 179 41.42 -35.23 32.06
C LEU A 179 42.24 -36.52 32.25
N HIS A 180 42.20 -37.43 31.27
CA HIS A 180 43.02 -38.65 31.30
C HIS A 180 44.52 -38.33 31.23
N GLN A 181 44.93 -37.46 30.31
CA GLN A 181 46.33 -37.00 30.20
C GLN A 181 46.80 -36.30 31.48
N ALA A 182 45.99 -35.40 32.04
CA ALA A 182 46.29 -34.72 33.30
C ALA A 182 46.45 -35.70 34.47
N LYS A 183 45.57 -36.71 34.56
CA LYS A 183 45.66 -37.75 35.60
C LYS A 183 46.91 -38.63 35.45
N VAL A 184 47.24 -39.05 34.23
CA VAL A 184 48.48 -39.81 33.95
C VAL A 184 49.72 -39.02 34.36
N GLU A 185 49.74 -37.71 34.11
CA GLU A 185 50.84 -36.85 34.52
C GLU A 185 50.88 -36.60 36.03
N GLU A 186 49.73 -36.44 36.69
CA GLU A 186 49.64 -36.37 38.15
C GLU A 186 50.16 -37.67 38.81
N ASP A 187 49.78 -38.83 38.28
CA ASP A 187 50.20 -40.14 38.80
C ASP A 187 51.70 -40.40 38.53
N ARG A 188 52.26 -39.93 37.41
CA ARG A 188 53.72 -39.88 37.18
C ARG A 188 54.43 -39.00 38.22
N GLN A 189 53.91 -37.81 38.50
CA GLN A 189 54.48 -36.92 39.51
C GLN A 189 54.39 -37.50 40.93
N LYS A 190 53.28 -38.16 41.29
CA LYS A 190 53.15 -38.92 42.54
C LYS A 190 54.19 -40.04 42.61
N ALA A 191 54.32 -40.85 41.56
CA ALA A 191 55.31 -41.93 41.50
C ALA A 191 56.75 -41.39 41.65
N ALA A 192 57.08 -40.28 40.98
CA ALA A 192 58.38 -39.62 41.12
C ALA A 192 58.64 -39.06 42.53
N ARG A 193 57.62 -38.49 43.19
CA ARG A 193 57.70 -38.05 44.60
C ARG A 193 57.92 -39.24 45.54
N ILE A 194 57.20 -40.34 45.35
CA ILE A 194 57.35 -41.57 46.14
C ILE A 194 58.75 -42.18 45.93
N ALA A 195 59.25 -42.22 44.70
CA ALA A 195 60.60 -42.71 44.39
C ALA A 195 61.69 -41.87 45.09
N LYS A 196 61.59 -40.53 45.02
CA LYS A 196 62.50 -39.61 45.74
C LYS A 196 62.41 -39.79 47.25
N ALA A 197 61.20 -39.92 47.82
CA ALA A 197 61.02 -40.16 49.25
C ALA A 197 61.66 -41.48 49.71
N ARG A 198 61.52 -42.56 48.93
CA ARG A 198 62.20 -43.84 49.18
C ARG A 198 63.72 -43.74 49.09
N GLN A 199 64.24 -42.95 48.15
CA GLN A 199 65.68 -42.69 48.04
C GLN A 199 66.20 -41.96 49.28
N VAL A 200 65.56 -40.85 49.67
CA VAL A 200 65.93 -40.09 50.88
C VAL A 200 65.85 -40.97 52.13
N GLN A 201 64.82 -41.82 52.25
CA GLN A 201 64.69 -42.77 53.36
C GLN A 201 65.88 -43.77 53.41
N LYS A 202 66.36 -44.25 52.26
CA LYS A 202 67.52 -45.13 52.17
C LYS A 202 68.81 -44.40 52.58
N GLU A 203 69.02 -43.19 52.06
CA GLU A 203 70.17 -42.34 52.40
C GLU A 203 70.20 -41.99 53.89
N GLN A 204 69.06 -41.66 54.49
CA GLN A 204 68.93 -41.43 55.94
C GLN A 204 69.25 -42.68 56.77
N LYS A 205 68.82 -43.86 56.32
CA LYS A 205 69.14 -45.13 57.00
C LYS A 205 70.63 -45.44 56.94
N GLU A 206 71.27 -45.22 55.79
CA GLU A 206 72.72 -45.37 55.61
C GLU A 206 73.52 -44.37 56.47
N GLN A 207 73.03 -43.14 56.64
CA GLN A 207 73.61 -42.15 57.57
C GLN A 207 73.51 -42.61 59.03
N LEU A 208 72.36 -43.12 59.48
CA LEU A 208 72.18 -43.64 60.84
C LEU A 208 73.09 -44.84 61.11
N GLU A 209 73.14 -45.82 60.20
CA GLU A 209 74.07 -46.96 60.30
C GLU A 209 75.54 -46.51 60.29
N GLY A 210 75.86 -45.40 59.60
CA GLY A 210 77.18 -44.77 59.63
C GLY A 210 77.53 -44.14 60.99
N GLU A 211 76.60 -43.41 61.60
CA GLU A 211 76.80 -42.82 62.93
C GLU A 211 76.86 -43.88 64.05
N GLU A 212 76.05 -44.94 63.97
CA GLU A 212 76.16 -46.08 64.91
C GLU A 212 77.55 -46.72 64.89
N ARG A 213 78.14 -46.91 63.70
CA ARG A 213 79.51 -47.42 63.56
C ARG A 213 80.55 -46.48 64.18
N LYS A 214 80.42 -45.16 63.99
CA LYS A 214 81.29 -44.16 64.63
C LYS A 214 81.15 -44.16 66.15
N LEU A 215 79.93 -44.29 66.67
CA LEU A 215 79.68 -44.36 68.11
C LEU A 215 80.30 -45.61 68.72
N MET A 216 80.12 -46.78 68.08
CA MET A 216 80.75 -48.03 68.51
C MET A 216 82.28 -47.97 68.47
N GLN A 217 82.85 -47.26 67.49
CA GLN A 217 84.28 -47.03 67.39
C GLN A 217 84.80 -46.14 68.53
N ARG A 218 84.16 -44.99 68.78
CA ARG A 218 84.47 -44.12 69.94
C ARG A 218 84.36 -44.84 71.28
N GLN A 219 83.41 -45.75 71.44
CA GLN A 219 83.26 -46.56 72.67
C GLN A 219 84.39 -47.59 72.85
N LYS A 220 85.06 -48.03 71.79
CA LYS A 220 86.27 -48.86 71.89
C LYS A 220 87.48 -48.01 72.27
N GLU A 221 87.68 -46.91 71.56
CA GLU A 221 88.76 -45.93 71.80
C GLU A 221 88.73 -45.45 73.27
N ALA A 222 87.57 -45.03 73.77
CA ALA A 222 87.41 -44.62 75.17
C ALA A 222 87.67 -45.74 76.21
N LYS A 223 87.47 -47.02 75.84
CA LYS A 223 87.83 -48.15 76.71
C LYS A 223 89.33 -48.41 76.73
N GLU A 224 90.00 -48.25 75.60
CA GLU A 224 91.45 -48.37 75.46
C GLU A 224 92.16 -47.23 76.20
N GLU A 225 91.70 -45.97 76.04
CA GLU A 225 92.13 -44.83 76.85
C GLU A 225 91.91 -45.05 78.34
N GLY A 226 90.72 -45.54 78.75
CA GLY A 226 90.39 -45.85 80.15
C GLY A 226 91.17 -47.03 80.76
N LEU A 227 91.92 -47.80 79.96
CA LEU A 227 92.91 -48.77 80.43
C LEU A 227 94.29 -48.12 80.54
N ALA A 228 94.69 -47.30 79.57
CA ALA A 228 95.95 -46.55 79.60
C ALA A 228 96.04 -45.59 80.80
N ILE A 229 94.94 -44.87 81.11
CA ILE A 229 94.85 -43.96 82.26
C ILE A 229 95.03 -44.71 83.59
N ARG A 230 94.47 -45.92 83.74
CA ARG A 230 94.63 -46.73 84.96
C ARG A 230 96.09 -47.14 85.17
N HIS A 231 96.76 -47.60 84.12
CA HIS A 231 98.18 -47.95 84.16
C HIS A 231 99.09 -46.72 84.40
N ALA A 232 98.70 -45.53 83.94
CA ALA A 232 99.39 -44.28 84.28
C ALA A 232 99.19 -43.88 85.75
N ALA A 233 97.97 -44.04 86.29
CA ALA A 233 97.67 -43.75 87.69
C ALA A 233 98.43 -44.65 88.68
N GLU A 234 98.57 -45.96 88.37
CA GLU A 234 99.38 -46.87 89.19
C GLU A 234 100.87 -46.46 89.25
N LYS A 235 101.42 -45.93 88.15
CA LYS A 235 102.79 -45.38 88.16
C LYS A 235 102.90 -44.09 88.99
N ALA A 236 101.93 -43.19 88.86
CA ALA A 236 101.92 -41.93 89.62
C ALA A 236 101.83 -42.17 91.14
N ILE A 237 101.08 -43.19 91.58
CA ILE A 237 100.99 -43.56 93.02
C ILE A 237 102.34 -44.05 93.56
N LEU A 238 103.13 -44.76 92.75
CA LEU A 238 104.49 -45.18 93.12
C LEU A 238 105.44 -43.99 93.25
N GLU A 239 105.39 -43.05 92.30
CA GLU A 239 106.20 -41.82 92.31
C GLU A 239 105.82 -40.91 93.50
N GLU A 240 104.52 -40.73 93.78
CA GLU A 240 104.03 -39.93 94.92
C GLU A 240 104.50 -40.49 96.29
N TYR A 241 104.67 -41.81 96.41
CA TYR A 241 105.19 -42.46 97.61
C TYR A 241 106.69 -42.12 97.85
N GLU A 242 107.46 -41.94 96.77
CA GLU A 242 108.85 -41.47 96.86
C GLU A 242 108.93 -39.96 97.15
N GLU A 243 108.03 -39.16 96.58
CA GLU A 243 107.97 -37.71 96.85
C GLU A 243 107.53 -37.35 98.28
N ASP A 244 106.54 -38.03 98.85
CA ASP A 244 106.09 -37.76 100.23
C ASP A 244 107.19 -38.05 101.27
N ARG A 245 108.08 -39.01 100.98
CA ARG A 245 109.28 -39.28 101.77
C ARG A 245 110.23 -38.07 101.81
N ASN A 246 110.35 -37.34 100.70
CA ASN A 246 111.15 -36.12 100.59
C ASN A 246 110.43 -34.88 101.17
N ARG A 247 109.11 -34.73 100.94
CA ARG A 247 108.31 -33.63 101.51
C ARG A 247 108.36 -33.59 103.02
N LYS A 248 108.34 -34.74 103.70
CA LYS A 248 108.47 -34.83 105.18
C LYS A 248 109.80 -34.32 105.73
N GLN A 249 110.85 -34.22 104.89
CA GLN A 249 112.10 -33.56 105.25
C GLN A 249 112.01 -32.04 105.06
N GLN A 250 111.39 -31.57 103.97
CA GLN A 250 111.27 -30.14 103.65
C GLN A 250 110.23 -29.39 104.50
N ALA A 251 109.11 -30.02 104.87
CA ALA A 251 108.04 -29.37 105.64
C ALA A 251 108.50 -28.93 107.06
N LYS A 252 109.53 -29.57 107.61
CA LYS A 252 110.17 -29.16 108.87
C LYS A 252 110.92 -27.83 108.76
N HIS A 253 111.27 -27.39 107.55
CA HIS A 253 112.00 -26.14 107.29
C HIS A 253 111.04 -24.96 107.10
N LEU A 254 109.99 -25.12 106.28
CA LEU A 254 109.08 -24.02 105.88
C LEU A 254 108.08 -23.60 106.97
N ALA A 255 107.75 -24.48 107.93
CA ALA A 255 106.84 -24.14 109.03
C ALA A 255 107.38 -23.01 109.94
N HIS A 256 108.67 -22.69 109.84
CA HIS A 256 109.33 -21.61 110.57
C HIS A 256 109.08 -20.21 109.96
N GLU A 257 108.64 -20.11 108.70
CA GLU A 257 108.62 -18.83 107.95
C GLU A 257 107.23 -18.19 107.80
N TYR A 258 106.14 -18.96 107.93
CA TYR A 258 104.80 -18.52 107.51
C TYR A 258 103.98 -17.73 108.54
N ALA A 259 104.49 -17.54 109.76
CA ALA A 259 103.73 -16.94 110.86
C ALA A 259 103.46 -15.42 110.72
N ASP A 260 104.24 -14.73 109.90
CA ASP A 260 104.47 -13.29 110.08
C ASP A 260 103.60 -12.33 109.21
N ALA A 261 102.84 -12.83 108.22
CA ALA A 261 102.40 -11.98 107.08
C ALA A 261 100.91 -11.53 107.01
N ASN A 262 99.98 -12.05 107.83
CA ASN A 262 98.59 -12.22 107.38
C ASN A 262 97.53 -11.16 107.84
N GLN A 263 97.89 -9.89 108.12
CA GLN A 263 97.04 -8.98 108.93
C GLN A 263 96.33 -7.77 108.24
N GLU A 264 96.48 -7.45 106.93
CA GLU A 264 96.24 -6.06 106.46
C GLU A 264 94.95 -5.67 105.64
N LEU A 265 94.18 -6.59 105.00
CA LEU A 265 93.46 -6.28 103.72
C LEU A 265 92.01 -5.65 103.71
N LYS A 266 91.33 -5.30 104.82
CA LYS A 266 89.83 -5.44 104.91
C LYS A 266 88.81 -4.29 104.60
N LYS A 267 89.09 -3.12 103.99
CA LYS A 267 88.30 -1.86 104.25
C LYS A 267 87.44 -1.06 103.19
N PHE A 268 87.16 -1.46 101.93
CA PHE A 268 86.90 -0.48 100.82
C PHE A 268 85.50 -0.32 100.07
N LYS A 269 84.32 -0.83 100.46
CA LYS A 269 83.30 -1.30 99.44
C LYS A 269 81.83 -0.75 99.26
N ILE A 270 81.37 0.45 99.68
CA ILE A 270 79.91 0.66 100.03
C ILE A 270 78.98 1.68 99.23
N GLU A 271 79.40 2.57 98.32
CA GLU A 271 78.72 3.91 98.14
C GLU A 271 77.62 4.20 97.04
N GLN A 272 77.20 3.31 96.11
CA GLN A 272 76.79 3.77 94.75
C GLN A 272 75.29 3.92 94.29
N GLN A 273 74.23 3.77 95.12
CA GLN A 273 72.96 3.15 94.62
C GLN A 273 71.65 3.99 94.34
N GLU A 274 71.59 5.33 94.34
CA GLU A 274 70.29 6.06 94.55
C GLU A 274 69.54 6.79 93.38
N ARG A 275 69.96 6.80 92.10
CA ARG A 275 69.53 7.87 91.15
C ARG A 275 68.24 7.71 90.28
N ASP A 276 67.65 6.53 90.07
CA ASP A 276 66.92 6.26 88.79
C ASP A 276 65.36 6.36 88.78
N LYS A 277 64.69 7.12 89.67
CA LYS A 277 63.22 6.96 89.91
C LYS A 277 62.23 8.02 89.37
N ALA A 278 62.57 8.89 88.42
CA ALA A 278 61.84 10.18 88.25
C ALA A 278 61.08 10.48 86.92
N GLU A 279 61.08 9.64 85.88
CA GLU A 279 60.68 10.10 84.52
C GLU A 279 59.26 9.74 83.99
N ASP A 280 58.54 8.76 84.55
CA ASP A 280 57.43 8.08 83.82
C ASP A 280 56.05 8.80 83.74
N GLU A 281 55.77 9.86 84.50
CA GLU A 281 54.38 10.32 84.75
C GLU A 281 53.70 11.20 83.64
N LYS A 282 54.29 11.42 82.46
CA LYS A 282 53.86 12.52 81.54
C LYS A 282 52.97 12.18 80.34
N ILE A 283 52.74 10.91 80.00
CA ILE A 283 52.25 10.53 78.64
C ILE A 283 50.71 10.40 78.50
N GLU A 284 49.94 10.26 79.59
CA GLU A 284 48.57 9.71 79.54
C GLU A 284 47.43 10.63 79.02
N LYS A 285 47.66 11.94 78.80
CA LYS A 285 46.54 12.93 78.71
C LYS A 285 46.00 13.26 77.32
N PHE A 286 46.63 12.82 76.21
CA PHE A 286 46.27 13.30 74.85
C PHE A 286 45.23 12.47 74.07
N ALA A 287 44.86 11.26 74.52
CA ALA A 287 44.08 10.33 73.69
C ALA A 287 42.56 10.61 73.61
N LYS A 288 41.94 11.20 74.65
CA LYS A 288 40.48 11.19 74.83
C LYS A 288 39.67 12.25 74.05
N LEU A 289 40.32 13.10 73.24
CA LEU A 289 39.65 14.25 72.59
C LEU A 289 39.12 13.97 71.16
N LYS A 290 39.54 12.88 70.51
CA LYS A 290 39.43 12.73 69.04
C LYS A 290 38.20 11.97 68.53
N GLU A 291 37.39 11.38 69.41
CA GLU A 291 36.40 10.37 69.05
C GLU A 291 34.95 10.90 68.95
N SER A 292 34.63 12.02 69.61
CA SER A 292 33.25 12.55 69.70
C SER A 292 32.73 13.27 68.45
N GLN A 293 33.58 13.63 67.49
CA GLN A 293 33.20 14.49 66.34
C GLN A 293 32.71 13.76 65.08
N MET A 294 32.77 12.42 65.03
CA MET A 294 32.45 11.65 63.81
C MET A 294 30.98 11.22 63.68
N LEU A 295 30.19 11.26 64.76
CA LEU A 295 28.84 10.65 64.77
C LEU A 295 27.73 11.52 64.15
N GLU A 296 27.89 12.85 64.13
CA GLU A 296 26.82 13.77 63.66
C GLU A 296 26.65 13.84 62.13
N ARG A 297 27.65 13.43 61.33
CA ARG A 297 27.64 13.66 59.87
C ARG A 297 26.72 12.72 59.09
N ARG A 298 26.23 11.63 59.71
CA ARG A 298 25.46 10.57 59.02
C ARG A 298 23.95 10.85 58.93
N ARG A 299 23.39 11.73 59.78
CA ARG A 299 21.93 11.91 59.94
C ARG A 299 21.25 12.91 58.98
N ARG A 300 21.94 13.41 57.95
CA ARG A 300 21.40 14.42 56.99
C ARG A 300 21.21 13.92 55.55
N ALA A 301 21.42 12.62 55.28
CA ALA A 301 21.38 12.08 53.92
C ALA A 301 20.01 11.52 53.50
N GLU A 302 19.21 10.99 54.44
CA GLU A 302 18.04 10.15 54.11
C GLU A 302 16.73 10.93 53.89
N GLU A 303 16.61 12.17 54.38
CA GLU A 303 15.39 12.99 54.23
C GLU A 303 15.16 13.59 52.82
N LYS A 304 16.13 13.44 51.90
CA LYS A 304 16.06 14.03 50.54
C LYS A 304 15.53 13.11 49.45
N PHE A 305 15.34 11.81 49.72
CA PHE A 305 14.92 10.84 48.69
C PHE A 305 13.39 10.66 48.61
N SER A 306 12.66 10.96 49.69
CA SER A 306 11.22 10.67 49.81
C SER A 306 10.27 11.73 49.21
N LYS A 307 10.79 12.83 48.64
CA LYS A 307 9.97 13.98 48.18
C LYS A 307 9.80 14.09 46.65
N ASP A 308 10.33 13.13 45.90
CA ASP A 308 10.44 13.22 44.43
C ASP A 308 9.53 12.25 43.64
N MET A 309 8.82 11.33 44.32
CA MET A 309 7.92 10.36 43.67
C MET A 309 6.45 10.79 43.62
N ASP A 310 5.94 11.53 44.60
CA ASP A 310 4.52 11.95 44.64
C ASP A 310 4.15 13.03 43.60
N ARG A 311 5.13 13.58 42.89
CA ARG A 311 4.94 14.62 41.86
C ARG A 311 4.52 14.08 40.48
N ARG A 312 4.41 12.77 40.27
CA ARG A 312 4.07 12.17 38.97
C ARG A 312 2.65 11.63 38.81
N GLN A 313 1.88 11.48 39.90
CA GLN A 313 0.56 10.81 39.86
C GLN A 313 -0.65 11.78 39.84
N GLN A 314 -0.43 13.10 39.74
CA GLN A 314 -1.49 14.12 39.90
C GLN A 314 -1.94 14.84 38.60
N MET A 315 -1.45 14.46 37.40
CA MET A 315 -1.56 15.35 36.23
C MET A 315 -2.31 14.81 34.99
N ILE A 316 -2.71 13.53 34.93
CA ILE A 316 -3.00 12.91 33.61
C ILE A 316 -4.47 12.54 33.32
N GLU A 317 -5.26 12.00 34.27
CA GLU A 317 -6.33 11.07 33.84
C GLU A 317 -7.81 11.39 34.12
N LYS A 318 -8.17 12.39 34.96
CA LYS A 318 -9.60 12.58 35.35
C LYS A 318 -10.13 14.02 35.39
N GLN A 319 -9.56 14.92 34.58
CA GLN A 319 -10.11 16.27 34.33
C GLN A 319 -10.51 16.54 32.87
N ALA A 320 -10.41 15.56 31.97
CA ALA A 320 -10.53 15.79 30.52
C ALA A 320 -11.94 15.66 29.91
N GLU A 321 -12.87 14.87 30.49
CA GLU A 321 -14.02 14.34 29.70
C GLU A 321 -15.43 14.56 30.28
N TYR A 322 -15.63 15.35 31.35
CA TYR A 322 -16.99 15.64 31.86
C TYR A 322 -17.32 17.14 32.00
N LEU A 323 -16.75 17.97 31.11
CA LEU A 323 -17.06 19.40 30.96
C LEU A 323 -17.57 19.75 29.56
N ALA A 324 -18.12 18.78 28.82
CA ALA A 324 -18.53 18.95 27.42
C ALA A 324 -20.06 18.94 27.18
N THR A 325 -20.89 18.54 28.15
CA THR A 325 -22.32 18.26 27.92
C THR A 325 -23.26 18.96 28.91
N LEU A 326 -23.15 20.29 29.00
CA LEU A 326 -24.14 21.16 29.63
C LEU A 326 -24.26 22.46 28.81
N ARG A 327 -24.92 22.41 27.66
CA ARG A 327 -25.27 23.60 26.88
C ARG A 327 -26.73 23.60 26.41
N ASP A 328 -27.42 24.63 26.90
CA ASP A 328 -28.59 25.30 26.32
C ASP A 328 -30.01 24.82 26.74
N LYS A 329 -30.67 25.69 27.52
CA LYS A 329 -32.12 25.78 27.75
C LYS A 329 -32.68 26.84 26.81
N HIS A 330 -33.79 26.61 26.10
CA HIS A 330 -34.54 27.71 25.48
C HIS A 330 -35.97 27.36 25.00
N GLU A 331 -36.95 27.13 25.88
CA GLU A 331 -38.38 27.11 25.44
C GLU A 331 -39.40 27.33 26.57
N GLU A 332 -39.41 28.54 27.17
CA GLU A 332 -40.36 28.91 28.23
C GLU A 332 -40.99 30.30 28.00
N ARG A 333 -41.53 30.56 26.80
CA ARG A 333 -42.21 31.84 26.49
C ARG A 333 -43.16 31.76 25.30
N LEU A 334 -44.47 31.51 25.51
CA LEU A 334 -45.56 32.20 24.80
C LEU A 334 -46.99 31.92 25.34
N LYS A 335 -47.66 32.99 25.80
CA LYS A 335 -49.11 33.34 25.73
C LYS A 335 -50.15 32.28 26.20
N ARG A 336 -50.92 32.46 27.29
CA ARG A 336 -51.84 33.55 27.74
C ARG A 336 -53.23 33.60 27.04
N GLN A 337 -54.26 33.21 27.81
CA GLN A 337 -55.58 33.87 28.04
C GLN A 337 -56.62 34.02 26.89
N MET A 338 -57.87 34.28 27.34
CA MET A 338 -59.10 34.73 26.64
C MET A 338 -60.14 33.67 26.22
N ASP A 339 -61.47 33.90 26.31
CA ASP A 339 -62.32 34.51 27.37
C ASP A 339 -63.84 34.35 27.07
N GLN A 340 -64.62 34.70 28.09
CA GLN A 340 -66.08 34.77 28.31
C GLN A 340 -66.93 35.62 27.31
N VAL A 341 -67.99 35.07 26.69
CA VAL A 341 -69.10 35.83 26.00
C VAL A 341 -70.41 34.99 25.95
N ALA A 342 -71.48 35.25 26.75
CA ALA A 342 -72.61 34.30 26.80
C ALA A 342 -74.07 34.71 27.21
N ALA A 343 -74.48 35.96 27.51
CA ALA A 343 -75.81 36.18 28.15
C ALA A 343 -76.58 37.51 27.93
N GLU A 344 -77.33 37.70 26.83
CA GLU A 344 -78.24 38.87 26.67
C GLU A 344 -79.37 38.68 25.60
N LYS A 345 -80.68 38.60 25.98
CA LYS A 345 -81.89 38.66 25.08
C LYS A 345 -83.26 38.46 25.79
N GLU A 346 -84.13 39.49 25.91
CA GLU A 346 -85.63 39.37 25.99
C GLU A 346 -86.40 40.75 26.01
N ASN A 347 -87.74 40.74 25.78
CA ASN A 347 -88.78 41.81 25.90
C ASN A 347 -89.19 42.72 24.69
N ARG A 348 -90.49 42.71 24.25
CA ARG A 348 -91.32 43.78 23.58
C ARG A 348 -92.58 43.22 22.83
N GLU A 349 -93.83 43.72 23.06
CA GLU A 349 -95.03 43.58 22.15
C GLU A 349 -96.33 44.33 22.67
N ILE A 350 -97.42 44.40 21.87
CA ILE A 350 -98.84 44.89 22.12
C ILE A 350 -99.22 46.33 21.63
N GLU A 351 -100.19 46.50 20.68
CA GLU A 351 -100.95 47.78 20.43
C GLU A 351 -102.32 47.69 19.63
N ASP A 352 -102.54 48.50 18.56
CA ASP A 352 -103.82 49.00 17.95
C ASP A 352 -104.81 48.00 17.26
N LYS A 353 -106.08 48.42 17.05
CA LYS A 353 -107.19 47.63 16.47
C LYS A 353 -108.32 48.30 15.63
N GLU A 354 -108.66 49.59 15.77
CA GLU A 354 -110.06 50.05 15.49
C GLU A 354 -110.38 50.65 14.08
N ARG A 355 -110.93 51.90 14.00
CA ARG A 355 -111.15 52.70 12.76
C ARG A 355 -112.20 52.23 11.70
N ALA A 356 -113.16 51.34 11.99
CA ALA A 356 -113.83 50.53 10.94
C ALA A 356 -115.01 51.12 10.09
N GLU A 357 -116.17 51.48 10.66
CA GLU A 357 -117.46 51.21 9.96
C GLU A 357 -118.00 52.22 8.91
N LYS A 358 -117.74 53.54 9.03
CA LYS A 358 -118.36 54.57 8.14
C LYS A 358 -118.03 54.43 6.65
N GLN A 359 -117.11 53.54 6.31
CA GLN A 359 -116.66 53.20 4.97
C GLN A 359 -117.77 52.51 4.12
N TRP A 360 -118.85 52.00 4.74
CA TRP A 360 -119.70 50.96 4.12
C TRP A 360 -120.60 51.37 2.94
N GLN A 361 -121.06 52.63 2.81
CA GLN A 361 -122.07 52.98 1.78
C GLN A 361 -121.48 53.49 0.46
N ASP A 362 -120.41 54.31 0.49
CA ASP A 362 -119.66 54.66 -0.72
C ASP A 362 -119.11 53.41 -1.43
N ILE A 363 -118.83 52.35 -0.65
CA ILE A 363 -118.48 51.03 -1.16
C ILE A 363 -119.52 50.46 -2.13
N VAL A 364 -120.82 50.74 -2.01
CA VAL A 364 -121.88 50.04 -2.80
C VAL A 364 -122.02 50.58 -4.23
N ASN A 365 -122.10 51.89 -4.42
CA ASN A 365 -122.16 52.47 -5.77
C ASN A 365 -120.79 52.47 -6.46
N SER A 366 -119.72 52.61 -5.68
CA SER A 366 -118.37 52.27 -6.13
C SER A 366 -118.30 50.79 -6.57
N ARG A 367 -118.91 49.85 -5.81
CA ARG A 367 -118.99 48.41 -6.15
C ARG A 367 -119.56 48.17 -7.54
N ASN A 368 -120.65 48.79 -7.96
CA ASN A 368 -121.28 48.43 -9.23
C ASN A 368 -120.46 48.91 -10.45
N ARG A 369 -119.89 50.12 -10.42
CA ARG A 369 -118.92 50.54 -11.45
C ARG A 369 -117.61 49.75 -11.37
N GLN A 370 -117.14 49.43 -10.17
CA GLN A 370 -116.04 48.49 -9.99
C GLN A 370 -116.37 47.11 -10.55
N LEU A 371 -117.60 46.59 -10.47
CA LEU A 371 -117.97 45.26 -10.95
C LEU A 371 -117.93 45.19 -12.47
N ALA A 372 -118.44 46.20 -13.18
CA ALA A 372 -118.33 46.27 -14.64
C ALA A 372 -116.87 46.46 -15.10
N MET A 373 -116.10 47.32 -14.43
CA MET A 373 -114.66 47.46 -14.70
C MET A 373 -113.90 46.18 -14.33
N LYS A 374 -114.29 45.45 -13.28
CA LYS A 374 -113.75 44.13 -12.90
C LYS A 374 -114.16 43.05 -13.89
N GLN A 375 -115.31 43.13 -14.57
CA GLN A 375 -115.69 42.17 -15.61
C GLN A 375 -114.82 42.36 -16.85
N ARG A 376 -114.69 43.59 -17.39
CA ARG A 376 -113.77 43.86 -18.50
C ARG A 376 -112.31 43.58 -18.15
N LYS A 377 -111.88 43.94 -16.94
CA LYS A 377 -110.55 43.55 -16.44
C LYS A 377 -110.42 42.03 -16.36
N LYS A 378 -111.39 41.30 -15.82
CA LYS A 378 -111.38 39.83 -15.83
C LYS A 378 -111.32 39.24 -17.23
N GLU A 379 -112.04 39.78 -18.20
CA GLU A 379 -111.98 39.31 -19.60
C GLU A 379 -110.58 39.50 -20.18
N ILE A 380 -110.00 40.69 -20.03
CA ILE A 380 -108.62 40.99 -20.44
C ILE A 380 -107.62 40.11 -19.67
N GLU A 381 -107.73 40.03 -18.34
CA GLU A 381 -106.94 39.17 -17.46
C GLU A 381 -107.07 37.69 -17.86
N THR A 382 -108.23 37.20 -18.29
CA THR A 382 -108.38 35.81 -18.77
C THR A 382 -107.75 35.58 -20.14
N ALA A 383 -107.82 36.57 -21.04
CA ALA A 383 -107.16 36.50 -22.35
C ALA A 383 -105.63 36.59 -22.21
N GLU A 384 -105.14 37.50 -21.36
CA GLU A 384 -103.73 37.61 -20.95
C GLU A 384 -103.28 36.34 -20.24
N GLN A 385 -104.04 35.80 -19.28
CA GLN A 385 -103.73 34.53 -18.63
C GLN A 385 -103.72 33.35 -19.62
N ALA A 386 -104.58 33.33 -20.64
CA ALA A 386 -104.54 32.31 -21.68
C ALA A 386 -103.30 32.46 -22.57
N ALA A 387 -102.95 33.68 -22.98
CA ALA A 387 -101.73 33.97 -23.73
C ALA A 387 -100.47 33.61 -22.92
N PHE A 388 -100.41 34.01 -21.65
CA PHE A 388 -99.35 33.62 -20.71
C PHE A 388 -99.31 32.11 -20.52
N ARG A 389 -100.44 31.41 -20.31
CA ARG A 389 -100.46 29.93 -20.22
C ARG A 389 -99.87 29.27 -21.47
N ASN A 390 -100.20 29.78 -22.65
CA ASN A 390 -99.65 29.26 -23.91
C ASN A 390 -98.14 29.54 -24.03
N GLN A 391 -97.68 30.75 -23.67
CA GLN A 391 -96.26 31.10 -23.63
C GLN A 391 -95.49 30.25 -22.60
N TRP A 392 -96.05 30.04 -21.41
CA TRP A 392 -95.49 29.17 -20.37
C TRP A 392 -95.49 27.70 -20.78
N SER A 393 -96.50 27.23 -21.53
CA SER A 393 -96.52 25.87 -22.09
C SER A 393 -95.42 25.69 -23.14
N GLN A 394 -95.26 26.65 -24.05
CA GLN A 394 -94.19 26.63 -25.07
C GLN A 394 -92.80 26.73 -24.42
N ALA A 395 -92.62 27.58 -23.41
CA ALA A 395 -91.37 27.68 -22.66
C ALA A 395 -91.08 26.40 -21.85
N ALA A 396 -92.10 25.74 -21.29
CA ALA A 396 -91.94 24.47 -20.61
C ALA A 396 -91.60 23.32 -21.57
N GLU A 397 -92.19 23.29 -22.77
CA GLU A 397 -91.84 22.35 -23.84
C GLU A 397 -90.39 22.57 -24.32
N GLN A 398 -89.99 23.81 -24.55
CA GLN A 398 -88.61 24.18 -24.92
C GLN A 398 -87.61 23.75 -23.84
N LEU A 399 -87.87 24.08 -22.57
CA LEU A 399 -87.03 23.68 -21.44
C LEU A 399 -86.95 22.15 -21.29
N LEU A 400 -88.03 21.42 -21.57
CA LEU A 400 -88.04 19.96 -21.58
C LEU A 400 -87.20 19.37 -22.71
N VAL A 401 -87.22 19.98 -23.91
CA VAL A 401 -86.35 19.61 -25.03
C VAL A 401 -84.88 19.87 -24.68
N GLU A 402 -84.56 21.07 -24.17
CA GLU A 402 -83.22 21.43 -23.71
C GLU A 402 -82.73 20.46 -22.63
N GLU A 403 -83.54 20.15 -21.61
CA GLU A 403 -83.22 19.16 -20.58
C GLU A 403 -82.93 17.78 -21.17
N MET A 404 -83.66 17.34 -22.20
CA MET A 404 -83.49 16.04 -22.84
C MET A 404 -82.22 15.99 -23.70
N GLU A 405 -81.91 17.06 -24.44
CA GLU A 405 -80.65 17.22 -25.17
C GLU A 405 -79.45 17.27 -24.22
N ASP A 406 -79.59 17.96 -23.10
CA ASP A 406 -78.53 18.12 -22.10
C ASP A 406 -78.30 16.81 -21.33
N ARG A 407 -79.37 16.06 -21.00
CA ARG A 407 -79.29 14.67 -20.50
C ARG A 407 -78.63 13.74 -21.53
N HIS A 408 -78.93 13.88 -22.81
CA HIS A 408 -78.30 13.10 -23.89
C HIS A 408 -76.80 13.44 -24.04
N SER A 409 -76.45 14.72 -24.07
CA SER A 409 -75.08 15.23 -24.11
C SER A 409 -74.24 14.74 -22.93
N LYS A 410 -74.80 14.78 -21.71
CA LYS A 410 -74.19 14.22 -20.49
C LYS A 410 -73.98 12.69 -20.61
N ARG A 411 -74.96 11.94 -21.13
CA ARG A 411 -74.81 10.48 -21.39
C ARG A 411 -73.70 10.18 -22.39
N GLU A 412 -73.62 10.91 -23.49
CA GLU A 412 -72.56 10.71 -24.50
C GLU A 412 -71.17 11.08 -23.99
N LYS A 413 -71.03 12.18 -23.24
CA LYS A 413 -69.78 12.53 -22.54
C LYS A 413 -69.35 11.41 -21.58
N ASN A 414 -70.29 10.87 -20.79
CA ASN A 414 -70.02 9.78 -19.86
C ASN A 414 -69.64 8.46 -20.57
N LYS A 415 -70.28 8.13 -21.70
CA LYS A 415 -69.88 6.96 -22.54
C LYS A 415 -68.46 7.11 -23.06
N ARG A 416 -68.09 8.30 -23.57
CA ARG A 416 -66.73 8.59 -24.05
C ARG A 416 -65.70 8.49 -22.92
N LEU A 417 -66.01 9.05 -21.75
CA LEU A 417 -65.16 8.94 -20.56
C LEU A 417 -64.97 7.48 -20.12
N LEU A 418 -66.04 6.69 -20.07
CA LEU A 418 -65.97 5.26 -19.73
C LEU A 418 -65.14 4.46 -20.76
N ALA A 419 -65.27 4.76 -22.05
CA ALA A 419 -64.46 4.13 -23.09
C ALA A 419 -62.96 4.48 -22.94
N PHE A 420 -62.65 5.74 -22.64
CA PHE A 420 -61.28 6.19 -22.36
C PHE A 420 -60.71 5.55 -21.09
N GLN A 421 -61.46 5.48 -19.99
CA GLN A 421 -61.06 4.79 -18.77
C GLN A 421 -60.81 3.29 -19.03
N LYS A 422 -61.64 2.62 -19.83
CA LYS A 422 -61.41 1.22 -20.25
C LYS A 422 -60.14 1.06 -21.08
N MET A 423 -59.79 2.04 -21.92
CA MET A 423 -58.53 2.06 -22.66
C MET A 423 -57.34 2.20 -21.70
N GLN A 424 -57.39 3.15 -20.76
CA GLN A 424 -56.35 3.35 -19.75
C GLN A 424 -56.16 2.11 -18.84
N MET A 425 -57.25 1.43 -18.45
CA MET A 425 -57.15 0.18 -17.68
C MET A 425 -56.40 -0.91 -18.48
N ARG A 426 -56.74 -1.11 -19.76
CA ARG A 426 -56.04 -2.06 -20.65
C ARG A 426 -54.57 -1.70 -20.84
N GLU A 427 -54.26 -0.42 -21.01
CA GLU A 427 -52.88 0.06 -21.16
C GLU A 427 -52.08 -0.18 -19.87
N LYS A 428 -52.67 0.10 -18.70
CA LYS A 428 -52.06 -0.16 -17.40
C LYS A 428 -51.85 -1.66 -17.14
N GLU A 429 -52.82 -2.50 -17.51
CA GLU A 429 -52.67 -3.96 -17.45
C GLU A 429 -51.57 -4.47 -18.39
N ALA A 430 -51.46 -3.92 -19.61
CA ALA A 430 -50.41 -4.28 -20.56
C ALA A 430 -49.03 -3.86 -20.05
N LYS A 431 -48.90 -2.63 -19.51
CA LYS A 431 -47.67 -2.15 -18.85
C LYS A 431 -47.28 -3.03 -17.67
N SER A 432 -48.21 -3.32 -16.75
CA SER A 432 -47.92 -4.19 -15.59
C SER A 432 -47.55 -5.63 -15.98
N LYS A 433 -48.07 -6.15 -17.10
CA LYS A 433 -47.64 -7.45 -17.65
C LYS A 433 -46.23 -7.37 -18.26
N ALA A 434 -45.91 -6.30 -18.98
CA ALA A 434 -44.58 -6.08 -19.55
C ALA A 434 -43.52 -5.87 -18.44
N GLU A 435 -43.83 -5.09 -17.41
CA GLU A 435 -43.00 -4.90 -16.21
C GLU A 435 -42.68 -6.24 -15.53
N LYS A 436 -43.70 -7.07 -15.25
CA LYS A 436 -43.49 -8.41 -14.65
C LYS A 436 -42.69 -9.37 -15.52
N GLU A 437 -42.86 -9.29 -16.83
CA GLU A 437 -42.08 -10.11 -17.77
C GLU A 437 -40.63 -9.62 -17.84
N GLN A 438 -40.40 -8.31 -17.77
CA GLN A 438 -39.07 -7.73 -17.65
C GLN A 438 -38.41 -8.13 -16.32
N GLU A 439 -39.09 -8.01 -15.18
CA GLU A 439 -38.62 -8.51 -13.87
C GLU A 439 -38.24 -10.00 -13.91
N ARG A 440 -39.06 -10.83 -14.58
CA ARG A 440 -38.77 -12.27 -14.78
C ARG A 440 -37.50 -12.48 -15.60
N MET A 441 -37.36 -11.75 -16.70
CA MET A 441 -36.19 -11.84 -17.58
C MET A 441 -34.91 -11.33 -16.90
N GLU A 442 -34.99 -10.22 -16.16
CA GLU A 442 -33.89 -9.68 -15.35
C GLU A 442 -33.46 -10.67 -14.25
N GLY A 443 -34.42 -11.28 -13.56
CA GLY A 443 -34.17 -12.34 -12.58
C GLY A 443 -33.51 -13.59 -13.20
N GLU A 444 -33.92 -14.00 -14.40
CA GLU A 444 -33.28 -15.10 -15.12
C GLU A 444 -31.86 -14.75 -15.60
N MET A 445 -31.62 -13.51 -16.05
CA MET A 445 -30.28 -13.04 -16.40
C MET A 445 -29.37 -12.98 -15.18
N MET A 446 -29.86 -12.48 -14.05
CA MET A 446 -29.10 -12.46 -12.78
C MET A 446 -28.74 -13.87 -12.30
N ARG A 447 -29.67 -14.85 -12.42
CA ARG A 447 -29.39 -16.25 -12.07
C ARG A 447 -28.39 -16.91 -13.02
N LYS A 448 -28.38 -16.55 -14.31
CA LYS A 448 -27.36 -17.01 -15.26
C LYS A 448 -25.99 -16.43 -14.94
N ALA A 449 -25.90 -15.12 -14.70
CA ALA A 449 -24.65 -14.46 -14.30
C ALA A 449 -24.06 -15.08 -13.01
N MET A 450 -24.88 -15.32 -11.98
CA MET A 450 -24.46 -16.02 -10.76
C MET A 450 -23.91 -17.44 -11.02
N HIS A 451 -24.54 -18.19 -11.94
CA HIS A 451 -24.08 -19.53 -12.32
C HIS A 451 -22.78 -19.48 -13.15
N GLU A 452 -22.63 -18.50 -14.03
CA GLU A 452 -21.41 -18.26 -14.80
C GLU A 452 -20.24 -17.89 -13.88
N GLU A 453 -20.46 -17.02 -12.88
CA GLU A 453 -19.49 -16.73 -11.82
C GLU A 453 -19.11 -17.97 -11.00
N GLU A 454 -20.09 -18.78 -10.59
CA GLU A 454 -19.85 -20.02 -9.84
C GLU A 454 -19.05 -21.04 -10.66
N GLU A 455 -19.34 -21.17 -11.96
CA GLU A 455 -18.53 -21.97 -12.87
C GLU A 455 -17.10 -21.44 -12.99
N MET A 456 -16.91 -20.13 -13.13
CA MET A 456 -15.58 -19.51 -13.22
C MET A 456 -14.78 -19.71 -11.93
N PHE A 457 -15.39 -19.51 -10.77
CA PHE A 457 -14.80 -19.82 -9.46
C PHE A 457 -14.45 -21.31 -9.32
N SER A 458 -15.35 -22.21 -9.70
CA SER A 458 -15.13 -23.66 -9.65
C SER A 458 -13.98 -24.09 -10.57
N LYS A 459 -13.91 -23.55 -11.79
CA LYS A 459 -12.80 -23.75 -12.73
C LYS A 459 -11.47 -23.27 -12.12
N TYR A 460 -11.40 -22.03 -11.63
CA TYR A 460 -10.22 -21.46 -10.97
C TYR A 460 -9.74 -22.26 -9.75
N VAL A 461 -10.66 -22.61 -8.84
CA VAL A 461 -10.34 -23.46 -7.68
C VAL A 461 -9.82 -24.83 -8.13
N SER A 462 -10.39 -25.41 -9.20
CA SER A 462 -9.96 -26.71 -9.72
C SER A 462 -8.56 -26.68 -10.36
N THR A 463 -8.22 -25.62 -11.10
CA THR A 463 -6.89 -25.47 -11.72
C THR A 463 -5.83 -25.18 -10.67
N VAL A 464 -6.07 -24.23 -9.75
CA VAL A 464 -5.13 -23.94 -8.66
C VAL A 464 -4.92 -25.17 -7.78
N MET A 465 -5.99 -25.89 -7.41
CA MET A 465 -5.85 -27.14 -6.64
C MET A 465 -5.08 -28.23 -7.40
N SER A 466 -5.23 -28.35 -8.73
CA SER A 466 -4.53 -29.37 -9.52
C SER A 466 -3.05 -29.05 -9.67
N GLU A 467 -2.67 -27.78 -9.87
CA GLU A 467 -1.28 -27.32 -9.83
C GLU A 467 -0.64 -27.56 -8.46
N TYR A 468 -1.37 -27.27 -7.37
CA TYR A 468 -0.88 -27.49 -6.01
C TYR A 468 -0.69 -28.98 -5.72
N ALA A 469 -1.60 -29.83 -6.20
CA ALA A 469 -1.48 -31.28 -6.14
C ALA A 469 -0.25 -31.78 -6.92
N ALA A 470 -0.02 -31.26 -8.13
CA ALA A 470 1.14 -31.60 -8.95
C ALA A 470 2.47 -31.17 -8.31
N LYS A 471 2.47 -30.10 -7.51
CA LYS A 471 3.61 -29.66 -6.67
C LYS A 471 3.81 -30.53 -5.42
N GLY A 472 3.02 -31.60 -5.23
CA GLY A 472 3.11 -32.52 -4.10
C GLY A 472 2.63 -31.95 -2.76
N ARG A 473 1.88 -30.83 -2.79
CA ARG A 473 1.55 -30.04 -1.60
C ARG A 473 0.26 -30.48 -0.92
N ASN A 474 0.11 -30.11 0.34
CA ASN A 474 -1.07 -30.46 1.13
C ASN A 474 -2.29 -29.68 0.62
N LEU A 475 -3.42 -30.37 0.43
CA LEU A 475 -4.67 -29.77 -0.04
C LEU A 475 -5.72 -29.61 1.08
N GLY A 476 -5.40 -30.00 2.32
CA GLY A 476 -6.36 -30.11 3.42
C GLY A 476 -7.09 -28.80 3.74
N THR A 477 -6.39 -27.67 3.76
CA THR A 477 -6.98 -26.35 4.04
C THR A 477 -7.92 -25.89 2.92
N MET A 478 -7.54 -26.10 1.65
CA MET A 478 -8.29 -25.66 0.47
C MET A 478 -9.50 -26.55 0.16
N ARG A 479 -9.41 -27.87 0.38
CA ARG A 479 -10.56 -28.80 0.23
C ARG A 479 -11.73 -28.42 1.12
N ASN A 480 -11.46 -27.81 2.28
CA ASN A 480 -12.51 -27.35 3.19
C ASN A 480 -13.29 -26.14 2.63
N VAL A 481 -12.64 -25.26 1.86
CA VAL A 481 -13.32 -24.16 1.14
C VAL A 481 -14.17 -24.70 0.00
N ARG A 482 -13.66 -25.68 -0.77
CA ARG A 482 -14.42 -26.30 -1.87
C ARG A 482 -15.62 -27.14 -1.38
N ARG A 483 -15.55 -27.72 -0.18
CA ARG A 483 -16.64 -28.52 0.42
C ARG A 483 -17.67 -27.68 1.15
N ARG A 484 -17.24 -26.61 1.81
CA ARG A 484 -18.13 -25.58 2.35
C ARG A 484 -18.47 -24.61 1.24
N GLY A 485 -19.52 -24.91 0.48
CA GLY A 485 -20.27 -23.88 -0.27
C GLY A 485 -21.00 -22.92 0.66
N ASP A 486 -20.41 -22.64 1.82
CA ASP A 486 -20.91 -21.90 2.97
C ASP A 486 -19.84 -20.84 3.25
N ILE A 487 -20.15 -19.55 3.35
CA ILE A 487 -21.43 -18.97 3.75
C ILE A 487 -21.81 -17.86 2.76
N ALA A 488 -23.03 -17.94 2.23
CA ALA A 488 -23.85 -16.78 1.89
C ALA A 488 -24.84 -16.55 3.05
#